data_AF-A0A9X9XI02-F1
#
_entry.id   AF-A0A9X9XI02-F1
#
_cell.length_a   1.000
_cell.length_b   1.000
_cell.length_c   1.000
_cell.angle_alpha   90.00
_cell.angle_beta   90.00
_cell.angle_gamma   90.00
#
_symmetry.space_group_name_H-M   'P 1'
#
loop_
_entity.id
_entity.type
_entity.pdbx_description
1 polymer ?
#
loop_
_entity_poly.entity_id
_entity_poly.type
_entity_poly.pdbx_seq_one_letter_code
_entity_poly.pdbx_strand_id
1 'polypeptide(L)'
;MADAATGQPILSVIGTGLGDPFSSLRLDLACPARFVWPLDVTGGAFPLGAPVRFGLGERRGDWYEVHLRAAELEPGGRLRLDLDRASFRGALARARGGEPVSPGAEAILLIGETQGLVVNLDALVEEMSDFARACEPALADPRQGPGPVAYAR
;
A
#
# COMPACT_ATOMS: atom_id res chain seq x y z
N MET A 1 -4.74 15.03 -2.30
CA MET A 1 -5.81 15.09 -1.27
C MET A 1 -5.14 15.20 0.09
N ALA A 2 -5.83 15.61 1.16
CA ALA A 2 -5.24 15.62 2.51
C ALA A 2 -6.13 14.85 3.48
N ASP A 3 -5.51 14.11 4.39
CA ASP A 3 -6.16 13.43 5.50
C ASP A 3 -6.84 14.46 6.40
N ALA A 4 -8.13 14.28 6.64
CA ALA A 4 -8.92 15.25 7.40
C ALA A 4 -8.53 15.31 8.88
N ALA A 5 -7.96 14.24 9.44
CA ALA A 5 -7.58 14.17 10.84
C ALA A 5 -6.19 14.78 11.10
N THR A 6 -5.27 14.66 10.15
CA THR A 6 -3.85 15.02 10.33
C THR A 6 -3.41 16.18 9.43
N GLY A 7 -4.22 16.57 8.44
CA GLY A 7 -3.87 17.56 7.42
C GLY A 7 -2.76 17.11 6.47
N GLN A 8 -2.28 15.88 6.59
CA GLN A 8 -1.18 15.33 5.81
C GLN A 8 -1.65 14.95 4.42
N PRO A 9 -0.80 15.01 3.38
CA PRO A 9 -1.20 14.57 2.06
C PRO A 9 -1.61 13.09 2.09
N ILE A 10 -2.59 12.75 1.24
CA ILE A 10 -2.98 11.38 0.87
C ILE A 10 -2.77 11.21 -0.63
N LEU A 11 -2.15 10.10 -1.01
CA LEU A 11 -2.11 9.61 -2.38
C LEU A 11 -3.22 8.57 -2.58
N SER A 12 -4.14 8.87 -3.50
CA SER A 12 -5.27 7.99 -3.81
C SER A 12 -5.08 7.35 -5.17
N VAL A 13 -4.91 6.03 -5.20
CA VAL A 13 -4.79 5.26 -6.43
C VAL A 13 -6.05 4.44 -6.62
N ILE A 14 -6.71 4.61 -7.76
CA ILE A 14 -7.80 3.72 -8.17
C ILE A 14 -7.16 2.63 -9.00
N GLY A 15 -7.46 1.38 -8.70
CA GLY A 15 -7.16 0.33 -9.66
C GLY A 15 -8.31 -0.63 -9.86
N THR A 16 -8.09 -1.47 -10.86
CA THR A 16 -9.10 -2.36 -11.39
C THR A 16 -8.95 -3.71 -10.72
N GLY A 17 -9.97 -4.16 -9.99
CA GLY A 17 -10.01 -5.55 -9.56
C GLY A 17 -10.41 -6.44 -10.72
N LEU A 18 -9.74 -7.56 -10.86
CA LEU A 18 -10.03 -8.56 -11.89
C LEU A 18 -10.86 -9.68 -11.26
N GLY A 19 -12.16 -9.45 -11.19
CA GLY A 19 -13.16 -10.41 -10.69
C GLY A 19 -14.13 -9.79 -9.67
N ASP A 20 -15.37 -10.31 -9.62
CA ASP A 20 -16.26 -10.07 -8.48
C ASP A 20 -15.59 -10.58 -7.19
N PRO A 21 -15.59 -9.81 -6.07
CA PRO A 21 -16.40 -8.63 -5.77
C PRO A 21 -15.65 -7.27 -5.85
N PHE A 22 -14.57 -7.15 -6.60
CA PHE A 22 -13.69 -5.97 -6.59
C PHE A 22 -13.84 -5.15 -7.89
N SER A 23 -15.01 -4.53 -8.11
CA SER A 23 -15.26 -3.76 -9.34
C SER A 23 -14.44 -2.46 -9.42
N SER A 24 -14.07 -1.88 -8.28
CA SER A 24 -13.06 -0.83 -8.15
C SER A 24 -12.50 -0.82 -6.74
N LEU A 25 -11.17 -0.88 -6.61
CA LEU A 25 -10.50 -0.67 -5.33
C LEU A 25 -9.85 0.71 -5.33
N ARG A 26 -10.04 1.43 -4.22
CA ARG A 26 -9.35 2.67 -3.94
C ARG A 26 -8.33 2.44 -2.85
N LEU A 27 -7.10 2.87 -3.11
CA LEU A 27 -5.95 2.77 -2.24
C LEU A 27 -5.55 4.16 -1.80
N ASP A 28 -5.73 4.44 -0.52
CA ASP A 28 -5.33 5.70 0.08
C ASP A 28 -4.04 5.45 0.89
N LEU A 29 -2.91 5.91 0.35
CA LEU A 29 -1.64 5.93 1.05
C LEU A 29 -1.55 7.23 1.84
N ALA A 30 -1.34 7.11 3.15
CA ALA A 30 -1.04 8.26 4.01
C ALA A 30 0.48 8.39 4.23
N CYS A 31 0.91 9.54 4.73
CA CYS A 31 2.33 9.78 4.98
C CYS A 31 2.94 8.66 5.86
N PRO A 32 4.17 8.21 5.53
CA PRO A 32 4.78 7.08 6.21
C PRO A 32 5.07 7.46 7.66
N ALA A 33 4.76 6.54 8.58
CA ALA A 33 5.36 6.57 9.90
C ALA A 33 6.79 6.01 9.81
N ARG A 34 7.53 6.10 10.92
CA ARG A 34 8.97 5.78 10.96
C ARG A 34 9.33 4.44 10.32
N PHE A 35 8.47 3.44 10.44
CA PHE A 35 8.72 2.07 9.96
C PHE A 35 7.64 1.51 9.02
N VAL A 36 6.53 2.22 8.82
CA VAL A 36 5.38 1.71 8.07
C VAL A 36 4.86 2.70 7.04
N TRP A 37 4.39 2.17 5.92
CA TRP A 37 3.52 2.88 4.98
C TRP A 37 2.08 2.42 5.23
N PRO A 38 1.24 3.26 5.86
CA PRO A 38 -0.17 2.95 6.02
C PRO A 38 -0.89 3.07 4.67
N LEU A 39 -1.65 2.04 4.36
CA LEU A 39 -2.43 1.92 3.13
C LEU A 39 -3.85 1.48 3.49
N ASP A 40 -4.83 2.33 3.18
CA ASP A 40 -6.24 2.01 3.32
C ASP A 40 -6.80 1.56 1.98
N VAL A 41 -7.48 0.41 1.98
CA VAL A 41 -8.13 -0.18 0.81
C VAL A 41 -9.63 -0.18 1.01
N THR A 42 -10.36 0.44 0.09
CA THR A 42 -11.82 0.60 0.13
C THR A 42 -12.46 0.20 -1.20
N GLY A 43 -13.77 -0.09 -1.18
CA GLY A 43 -14.54 -0.43 -2.39
C GLY A 43 -14.67 -1.94 -2.67
N GLY A 44 -14.23 -2.80 -1.74
CA GLY A 44 -14.29 -4.26 -1.88
C GLY A 44 -15.05 -4.95 -0.76
N ALA A 45 -15.66 -6.10 -1.05
CA ALA A 45 -16.12 -7.02 -0.03
C ALA A 45 -14.95 -7.93 0.39
N PHE A 46 -14.34 -7.61 1.53
CA PHE A 46 -13.18 -8.37 2.03
C PHE A 46 -13.63 -9.58 2.85
N PRO A 47 -13.24 -10.82 2.46
CA PRO A 47 -13.57 -11.99 3.26
C PRO A 47 -12.82 -11.94 4.60
N LEU A 48 -13.55 -12.17 5.69
CA LEU A 48 -12.95 -12.23 7.03
C LEU A 48 -11.91 -13.37 7.11
N GLY A 49 -10.70 -13.02 7.54
CA GLY A 49 -9.60 -13.98 7.70
C GLY A 49 -8.91 -14.41 6.41
N ALA A 50 -9.26 -13.82 5.25
CA ALA A 50 -8.52 -14.08 4.02
C ALA A 50 -7.08 -13.57 4.13
N PRO A 51 -6.08 -14.34 3.68
CA PRO A 51 -4.70 -13.88 3.67
C PRO A 51 -4.58 -12.67 2.73
N VAL A 52 -3.90 -11.62 3.18
CA VAL A 52 -3.63 -10.44 2.35
C VAL A 52 -2.15 -10.41 2.00
N ARG A 53 -1.83 -10.16 0.73
CA ARG A 53 -0.47 -10.00 0.25
C ARG A 53 -0.39 -8.80 -0.68
N PHE A 54 0.70 -8.06 -0.60
CA PHE A 54 0.94 -6.89 -1.43
C PHE A 54 2.34 -6.95 -2.02
N GLY A 55 2.53 -6.49 -3.25
CA GLY A 55 3.86 -6.48 -3.85
C GLY A 55 3.90 -5.95 -5.26
N LEU A 56 5.08 -6.04 -5.87
CA LEU A 56 5.41 -5.41 -7.15
C LEU A 56 6.01 -6.43 -8.10
N GLY A 57 5.49 -6.51 -9.32
CA GLY A 57 6.04 -7.39 -10.36
C GLY A 57 5.05 -7.73 -11.46
N GLU A 58 5.25 -8.86 -12.13
CA GLU A 58 4.37 -9.29 -13.22
C GLU A 58 3.21 -10.14 -12.71
N ARG A 59 2.00 -9.89 -13.22
CA ARG A 59 0.77 -10.61 -12.83
C ARG A 59 0.84 -12.13 -12.95
N ARG A 60 1.61 -12.66 -13.91
CA ARG A 60 1.78 -14.10 -14.17
C ARG A 60 3.22 -14.58 -14.01
N GLY A 61 4.09 -13.72 -13.50
CA GLY A 61 5.52 -13.96 -13.42
C GLY A 61 6.03 -13.78 -12.00
N ASP A 62 7.31 -13.44 -11.91
CA ASP A 62 7.94 -13.14 -10.65
C ASP A 62 7.45 -11.80 -10.11
N TRP A 63 7.16 -11.76 -8.82
CA TRP A 63 6.83 -10.53 -8.12
C TRP A 63 7.45 -10.55 -6.73
N TYR A 64 7.80 -9.36 -6.26
CA TYR A 64 8.42 -9.15 -4.97
C TYR A 64 7.34 -8.79 -3.96
N GLU A 65 7.08 -9.71 -3.04
CA GLU A 65 6.18 -9.47 -1.94
C GLU A 65 6.77 -8.45 -0.97
N VAL A 66 5.96 -7.46 -0.64
CA VAL A 66 6.23 -6.47 0.39
C VAL A 66 5.69 -7.02 1.71
N HIS A 67 6.55 -7.07 2.71
CA HIS A 67 6.17 -7.57 4.01
C HIS A 67 5.14 -6.66 4.67
N LEU A 68 4.02 -7.24 5.09
CA LEU A 68 2.99 -6.57 5.87
C LEU A 68 3.32 -6.71 7.36
N ARG A 69 3.34 -5.59 8.09
CA ARG A 69 3.42 -5.61 9.56
C ARG A 69 2.07 -5.90 10.21
N ALA A 70 1.01 -5.39 9.60
CA ALA A 70 -0.37 -5.61 10.01
C ALA A 70 -1.29 -5.55 8.79
N ALA A 71 -2.39 -6.31 8.86
CA ALA A 71 -3.50 -6.24 7.93
C ALA A 71 -4.79 -6.40 8.73
N GLU A 72 -5.62 -5.36 8.78
CA GLU A 72 -6.80 -5.31 9.65
C GLU A 72 -8.03 -4.91 8.84
N LEU A 73 -9.10 -5.71 8.95
CA LEU A 73 -10.39 -5.32 8.42
C LEU A 73 -11.10 -4.44 9.45
N GLU A 74 -11.26 -3.17 9.12
CA GLU A 74 -11.94 -2.20 9.95
C GLU A 74 -13.47 -2.23 9.76
N PRO A 75 -14.22 -1.75 10.78
CA PRO A 75 -15.67 -1.54 10.65
C PRO A 75 -16.00 -0.68 9.43
N GLY A 76 -17.01 -1.11 8.65
CA GLY A 76 -17.40 -0.43 7.42
C GLY A 76 -16.74 -0.98 6.14
N GLY A 77 -15.99 -2.08 6.24
CA GLY A 77 -15.44 -2.77 5.07
C GLY A 77 -14.22 -2.05 4.48
N ARG A 78 -13.43 -1.40 5.32
CA ARG A 78 -12.12 -0.83 4.96
C ARG A 78 -11.02 -1.80 5.40
N LEU A 79 -10.11 -2.16 4.49
CA LEU A 79 -8.96 -2.97 4.82
C LEU A 79 -7.74 -2.05 5.02
N ARG A 80 -7.19 -2.01 6.23
CA ARG A 80 -5.98 -1.26 6.56
C ARG A 80 -4.77 -2.16 6.49
N LEU A 81 -3.72 -1.71 5.80
CA LEU A 81 -2.46 -2.42 5.61
C LEU A 81 -1.31 -1.54 6.08
N ASP A 82 -0.44 -2.09 6.93
CA ASP A 82 0.79 -1.42 7.34
C ASP A 82 1.97 -2.11 6.63
N LEU A 83 2.41 -1.54 5.51
CA LEU A 83 3.53 -2.08 4.73
C LEU A 83 4.84 -1.78 5.45
N ASP A 84 5.73 -2.75 5.62
CA ASP A 84 7.07 -2.50 6.15
C ASP A 84 7.85 -1.60 5.19
N ARG A 85 8.32 -0.46 5.71
CA ARG A 85 8.95 0.58 4.90
C ARG A 85 10.25 0.12 4.25
N ALA A 86 11.04 -0.74 4.91
CA ALA A 86 12.29 -1.23 4.34
C ALA A 86 12.02 -2.25 3.23
N SER A 87 11.09 -3.17 3.46
CA SER A 87 10.65 -4.14 2.46
C SER A 87 10.05 -3.45 1.24
N PHE A 88 9.18 -2.46 1.44
CA PHE A 88 8.58 -1.68 0.36
C PHE A 88 9.62 -0.95 -0.48
N ARG A 89 10.60 -0.30 0.16
CA ARG A 89 11.73 0.34 -0.56
C ARG A 89 12.58 -0.68 -1.32
N GLY A 90 12.80 -1.86 -0.75
CA GLY A 90 13.51 -2.95 -1.42
C GLY A 90 12.78 -3.42 -2.67
N ALA A 91 11.46 -3.62 -2.58
CA ALA A 91 10.62 -3.98 -3.72
C ALA A 91 10.68 -2.90 -4.81
N LEU A 92 10.53 -1.62 -4.46
CA LEU A 92 10.65 -0.50 -5.41
C LEU A 92 12.03 -0.43 -6.08
N ALA A 93 13.11 -0.61 -5.31
CA ALA A 93 14.46 -0.56 -5.84
C ALA A 93 14.73 -1.69 -6.84
N ARG A 94 14.22 -2.89 -6.58
CA ARG A 94 14.28 -4.01 -7.53
C ARG A 94 13.45 -3.75 -8.77
N ALA A 95 12.25 -3.19 -8.57
CA ALA A 95 11.35 -2.83 -9.66
C ALA A 95 11.96 -1.79 -10.62
N ARG A 96 12.72 -0.82 -10.10
CA ARG A 96 13.48 0.15 -10.89
C ARG A 96 14.80 -0.40 -11.46
N GLY A 97 15.39 -1.41 -10.80
CA GLY A 97 16.71 -1.94 -11.11
C GLY A 97 16.76 -2.85 -12.35
N GLY A 98 15.62 -3.14 -12.98
CA GLY A 98 15.57 -3.89 -14.24
C GLY A 98 15.78 -5.41 -14.14
N GLU A 99 15.74 -6.00 -12.94
CA GLU A 99 15.93 -7.45 -12.73
C GLU A 99 14.73 -8.14 -12.07
N PRO A 100 14.14 -9.10 -12.80
CA PRO A 100 13.40 -8.79 -14.01
C PRO A 100 12.07 -8.14 -13.59
N VAL A 101 11.89 -6.87 -13.89
CA VAL A 101 10.58 -6.24 -13.77
C VAL A 101 10.26 -5.72 -15.16
N SER A 102 9.60 -6.60 -15.93
CA SER A 102 9.33 -6.40 -17.35
C SER A 102 8.52 -5.13 -17.63
N PRO A 103 8.53 -4.64 -18.88
CA PRO A 103 7.57 -3.64 -19.34
C PRO A 103 6.15 -4.10 -19.00
N GLY A 104 5.44 -3.32 -18.18
CA GLY A 104 4.09 -3.68 -17.70
C GLY A 104 4.05 -4.34 -16.32
N ALA A 105 5.07 -4.16 -15.49
CA ALA A 105 4.99 -4.51 -14.08
C ALA A 105 3.91 -3.71 -13.34
N GLU A 106 3.35 -4.35 -12.33
CA GLU A 106 2.16 -3.90 -11.65
C GLU A 106 2.36 -3.98 -10.13
N ALA A 107 1.74 -3.05 -9.40
CA ALA A 107 1.49 -3.24 -7.99
C ALA A 107 0.24 -4.10 -7.81
N ILE A 108 0.40 -5.21 -7.09
CA ILE A 108 -0.59 -6.26 -6.96
C ILE A 108 -0.99 -6.37 -5.51
N LEU A 109 -2.30 -6.25 -5.25
CA LEU A 109 -2.90 -6.61 -3.96
C LEU A 109 -3.70 -7.91 -4.14
N LEU A 110 -3.36 -8.92 -3.36
CA LEU A 110 -4.06 -10.20 -3.29
C LEU A 110 -4.81 -10.31 -1.97
N ILE A 111 -6.06 -10.76 -2.04
CA ILE A 111 -6.93 -10.98 -0.88
C ILE A 111 -7.54 -12.38 -1.03
N GLY A 112 -7.04 -13.33 -0.24
CA GLY A 112 -7.23 -14.75 -0.51
C GLY A 112 -6.56 -15.14 -1.82
N GLU A 113 -7.30 -15.85 -2.65
CA GLU A 113 -6.90 -16.21 -4.03
C GLU A 113 -7.35 -15.15 -5.06
N THR A 114 -8.04 -14.09 -4.62
CA THR A 114 -8.62 -13.09 -5.50
C THR A 114 -7.67 -11.91 -5.68
N GLN A 115 -7.49 -11.49 -6.93
CA GLN A 115 -6.73 -10.29 -7.28
C GLN A 115 -7.59 -9.06 -7.00
N GLY A 116 -7.23 -8.31 -5.97
CA GLY A 116 -7.92 -7.09 -5.59
C GLY A 116 -7.55 -5.90 -6.48
N LEU A 117 -6.26 -5.74 -6.80
CA LEU A 117 -5.76 -4.53 -7.47
C LEU A 117 -4.62 -4.82 -8.44
N VAL A 118 -4.67 -4.09 -9.56
CA VAL A 118 -3.56 -3.92 -10.49
C VAL A 118 -3.35 -2.42 -10.76
N VAL A 119 -2.14 -1.91 -10.50
CA VAL A 119 -1.73 -0.52 -10.82
C VAL A 119 -0.44 -0.55 -11.63
N ASN A 120 -0.35 0.25 -12.68
CA ASN A 120 0.89 0.42 -13.43
C ASN A 120 2.03 0.91 -12.52
N LEU A 121 3.14 0.17 -12.51
CA LEU A 121 4.27 0.44 -11.63
C LEU A 121 4.89 1.82 -11.87
N ASP A 122 5.08 2.26 -13.10
CA ASP A 122 5.77 3.53 -13.40
C ASP A 122 4.96 4.71 -12.85
N ALA A 123 3.65 4.69 -13.05
CA ALA A 123 2.74 5.69 -12.48
C ALA A 123 2.78 5.69 -10.94
N LEU A 124 2.71 4.51 -10.32
CA LEU A 124 2.79 4.39 -8.86
C LEU A 124 4.14 4.91 -8.33
N VAL A 125 5.22 4.61 -9.03
CA VAL A 125 6.58 4.98 -8.65
C VAL A 125 6.79 6.50 -8.71
N GLU A 126 6.28 7.16 -9.74
CA GLU A 126 6.31 8.62 -9.89
C GLU A 126 5.47 9.28 -8.80
N GLU A 127 4.20 8.88 -8.68
CA GLU A 127 3.27 9.41 -7.70
C GLU A 127 3.77 9.23 -6.25
N MET A 128 4.35 8.07 -5.92
CA MET A 128 4.91 7.83 -4.59
C MET A 128 6.20 8.60 -4.33
N SER A 129 6.99 8.93 -5.35
CA SER A 129 8.19 9.75 -5.18
C SER A 129 7.85 11.21 -4.88
N ASP A 130 6.81 11.72 -5.50
CA ASP A 130 6.28 13.06 -5.23
C ASP A 130 5.58 13.11 -3.88
N PHE A 131 4.79 12.08 -3.57
CA PHE A 131 4.15 11.91 -2.28
C PHE A 131 5.15 11.83 -1.12
N ALA A 132 6.19 11.00 -1.26
CA ALA A 132 7.22 10.86 -0.24
C ALA A 132 7.94 12.19 0.04
N ARG A 133 8.21 13.01 -0.99
CA ARG A 133 8.75 14.37 -0.83
C ARG A 133 7.79 15.28 -0.08
N ALA A 134 6.50 15.23 -0.39
CA ALA A 134 5.48 16.00 0.33
C ALA A 134 5.34 15.61 1.81
N CYS A 135 5.72 14.38 2.18
CA CYS A 135 5.72 13.87 3.55
C CYS A 135 7.02 14.14 4.35
N GLU A 136 8.10 14.63 3.73
CA GLU A 136 9.36 14.94 4.43
C GLU A 136 9.20 15.93 5.61
N PRO A 137 8.34 16.97 5.52
CA PRO A 137 8.10 17.88 6.65
C PRO A 137 7.50 17.17 7.88
N ALA A 138 6.66 16.15 7.68
CA ALA A 138 6.02 15.38 8.75
C ALA A 138 6.98 14.40 9.43
N LEU A 139 7.88 13.79 8.64
CA LEU A 139 8.94 12.91 9.16
C LEU A 139 10.02 13.66 9.96
N ALA A 140 10.17 14.97 9.71
CA ALA A 140 11.11 15.84 10.40
C ALA A 140 10.57 16.40 11.73
N ASP A 141 9.27 16.28 12.02
CA ASP A 141 8.69 16.73 13.30
C ASP A 141 8.83 15.64 14.38
N PRO A 142 9.71 15.82 15.38
CA PRO A 142 9.90 14.85 16.46
C PRO A 142 8.67 14.65 17.35
N ARG A 143 7.64 15.51 17.24
CA ARG A 143 6.38 15.39 17.99
C ARG A 143 5.39 14.41 17.37
N GLN A 144 5.59 14.01 16.12
CA GLN A 144 4.79 12.99 15.43
C GLN A 144 5.38 11.56 15.57
N GLY A 145 6.19 11.32 16.62
CA GLY A 145 6.58 9.97 17.03
C GLY A 145 5.35 9.07 17.25
N PRO A 146 5.52 7.73 17.20
CA PRO A 146 4.38 6.80 17.21
C PRO A 146 3.48 7.12 18.40
N GLY A 147 2.20 7.36 18.14
CA GLY A 147 1.19 7.32 19.19
C GLY A 147 1.38 6.02 19.99
N PRO A 148 1.07 6.03 21.30
CA PRO A 148 1.43 4.95 22.20
C PRO A 148 1.02 3.60 21.62
N VAL A 149 1.99 2.73 21.35
CA VAL A 149 1.76 1.34 21.00
C VAL A 149 1.21 0.68 22.25
N ALA A 150 -0.12 0.51 22.31
CA ALA A 150 -0.76 -0.27 23.33
C ALA A 150 -0.44 -1.74 23.07
N TYR A 151 0.64 -2.24 23.69
CA TYR A 151 0.80 -3.67 23.90
C TYR A 151 -0.24 -4.10 24.94
N ALA A 152 -1.30 -4.77 24.49
CA ALA A 152 -2.14 -5.55 25.41
C ALA A 152 -1.27 -6.67 25.99
N ARG A 153 -1.16 -6.69 27.33
CA ARG A 153 -0.54 -7.77 28.09
C ARG A 153 -1.49 -8.95 28.24
#